data_AF-A0A8J2JSP1-F1
#
_entry.id   AF-A0A8J2JSP1-F1
#
_cell.length_a   1.000
_cell.length_b   1.000
_cell.length_c   1.000
_cell.angle_alpha   90.00
_cell.angle_beta   90.00
_cell.angle_gamma   90.00
#
_symmetry.space_group_name_H-M   'P 1'
#
loop_
_entity.id
_entity.type
_entity.pdbx_description
1 polymer ?
#
loop_
_entity_poly.entity_id
_entity_poly.type
_entity_poly.pdbx_seq_one_letter_code
_entity_poly.pdbx_strand_id
1 'polypeptide(L)'
;MVWGRNYGGYLAALLLAQDSEELFRCGIFVTPISRWEFYNTVYTERFMGLPNYSDNFRGYEQADVTRKEILDKLRDKKFLLIHGTADTNVHFQHTLHFSKELINKGITFKEQIYADEGNDLSGVTEHMYGTMEAFADDCFDFMNFDDWDKANFLGIKT
;
A
#
# COMPACT_ATOMS: atom_id res chain seq x y z
N MET A 1 -0.24 4.94 11.70
CA MET A 1 -0.44 4.71 10.25
C MET A 1 0.90 4.89 9.55
N VAL A 2 1.18 4.11 8.52
CA VAL A 2 2.35 4.28 7.65
C VAL A 2 1.88 4.52 6.21
N TRP A 3 2.47 5.47 5.50
CA TRP A 3 2.15 5.67 4.10
C TRP A 3 3.38 6.06 3.31
N GLY A 4 3.33 5.84 2.01
CA GLY A 4 4.37 6.30 1.11
C GLY A 4 3.99 6.13 -0.36
N ARG A 5 4.81 6.73 -1.21
CA ARG A 5 4.64 6.73 -2.67
C ARG A 5 5.82 6.09 -3.38
N ASN A 6 5.61 5.39 -4.49
CA ASN A 6 6.67 4.70 -5.24
C ASN A 6 7.45 3.72 -4.34
N TYR A 7 8.76 3.93 -4.19
CA TYR A 7 9.59 3.19 -3.24
C TYR A 7 9.12 3.34 -1.78
N GLY A 8 8.58 4.51 -1.43
CA GLY A 8 7.94 4.70 -0.13
C GLY A 8 6.69 3.85 0.04
N GLY A 9 5.94 3.58 -1.03
CA GLY A 9 4.80 2.66 -1.03
C GLY A 9 5.24 1.21 -0.82
N TYR A 10 6.32 0.81 -1.49
CA TYR A 10 7.00 -0.46 -1.26
C TYR A 10 7.43 -0.63 0.21
N LEU A 11 8.13 0.36 0.76
CA LEU A 11 8.56 0.34 2.16
C LEU A 11 7.38 0.38 3.14
N ALA A 12 6.34 1.16 2.86
CA ALA A 12 5.15 1.22 3.71
C ALA A 12 4.45 -0.15 3.78
N ALA A 13 4.37 -0.88 2.67
CA ALA A 13 3.84 -2.24 2.64
C ALA A 13 4.67 -3.21 3.48
N LEU A 14 6.00 -3.17 3.33
CA LEU A 14 6.91 -3.99 4.12
C LEU A 14 6.85 -3.66 5.62
N LEU A 15 6.88 -2.37 5.97
CA LEU A 15 6.78 -1.91 7.35
C LEU A 15 5.48 -2.35 7.99
N LEU A 16 4.34 -2.19 7.30
CA LEU A 16 3.05 -2.63 7.83
C LEU A 16 2.97 -4.16 8.01
N ALA A 17 3.53 -4.92 7.05
CA ALA A 17 3.56 -6.37 7.12
C ALA A 17 4.52 -6.90 8.20
N GLN A 18 5.63 -6.20 8.46
CA GLN A 18 6.68 -6.67 9.38
C GLN A 18 6.58 -6.05 10.79
N ASP A 19 5.55 -5.24 11.03
CA ASP A 19 5.27 -4.60 12.31
C ASP A 19 4.85 -5.60 13.39
N SER A 20 5.83 -6.18 14.07
CA SER A 20 5.64 -7.11 15.19
C SER A 20 5.26 -6.42 16.50
N GLU A 21 5.49 -5.11 16.61
CA GLU A 21 5.19 -4.31 17.80
C GLU A 21 3.82 -3.62 17.71
N GLU A 22 3.06 -3.86 16.63
CA GLU A 22 1.75 -3.28 16.35
C GLU A 22 1.73 -1.73 16.38
N LEU A 23 2.83 -1.10 15.99
CA LEU A 23 2.99 0.36 15.91
C LEU A 23 2.08 0.97 14.82
N PHE A 24 1.79 0.21 13.76
CA PHE A 24 1.01 0.66 12.62
C PHE A 24 -0.36 -0.05 12.57
N ARG A 25 -1.41 0.74 12.82
CA ARG A 25 -2.81 0.33 12.67
C ARG A 25 -3.22 0.00 11.22
N CYS A 26 -2.72 0.78 10.28
CA CYS A 26 -3.04 0.68 8.85
C CYS A 26 -1.96 1.34 7.99
N GLY A 27 -2.05 1.17 6.67
CA GLY A 27 -1.21 1.92 5.75
C GLY A 27 -1.81 2.27 4.39
N ILE A 28 -1.16 3.22 3.70
CA ILE A 28 -1.55 3.67 2.36
C ILE A 28 -0.36 3.54 1.43
N PHE A 29 -0.53 2.81 0.33
CA PHE A 29 0.53 2.53 -0.62
C PHE A 29 0.18 3.17 -1.96
N VAL A 30 0.80 4.32 -2.25
CA VAL A 30 0.58 5.08 -3.49
C VAL A 30 1.62 4.66 -4.53
N THR A 31 1.17 4.32 -5.74
CA THR A 31 1.99 3.83 -6.86
C THR A 31 3.09 2.83 -6.42
N PRO A 32 2.77 1.79 -5.62
CA PRO A 32 3.79 0.98 -4.96
C PRO A 32 4.55 0.10 -5.97
N ILE A 33 5.86 0.02 -5.80
CA ILE A 33 6.67 -1.02 -6.46
C ILE A 33 6.37 -2.35 -5.76
N SER A 34 5.74 -3.29 -6.46
CA SER A 34 5.44 -4.62 -5.90
C SER A 34 6.55 -5.65 -6.15
N ARG A 35 7.11 -5.65 -7.37
CA ARG A 35 8.15 -6.57 -7.84
C ARG A 35 9.23 -5.82 -8.59
N TRP A 36 10.48 -6.08 -8.27
CA TRP A 36 11.61 -5.35 -8.84
C TRP A 36 11.85 -5.68 -10.31
N GLU A 37 11.42 -6.85 -10.77
CA GLU A 37 11.50 -7.29 -12.17
C GLU A 37 10.57 -6.48 -13.10
N PHE A 38 9.54 -5.81 -12.56
CA PHE A 38 8.65 -4.96 -13.35
C PHE A 38 9.15 -3.52 -13.46
N TYR A 39 10.13 -3.14 -12.65
CA TYR A 39 10.68 -1.79 -12.63
C TYR A 39 11.83 -1.63 -13.63
N ASN A 40 12.24 -0.40 -13.94
CA ASN A 40 13.22 -0.18 -15.02
C ASN A 40 14.61 -0.76 -14.69
N THR A 41 15.23 -1.39 -15.69
CA THR A 41 16.51 -2.10 -15.55
C THR A 41 17.63 -1.21 -15.02
N VAL A 42 17.75 0.02 -15.53
CA VAL A 42 18.81 0.97 -15.13
C VAL A 42 18.81 1.26 -13.63
N TYR A 43 17.63 1.42 -13.02
CA TYR A 43 17.56 1.63 -11.57
C TYR A 43 17.73 0.32 -10.83
N THR A 44 16.96 -0.70 -11.21
CA THR A 44 16.89 -1.95 -10.47
C THR A 44 18.24 -2.67 -10.47
N GLU A 45 18.87 -2.87 -11.62
CA GLU A 45 20.14 -3.61 -11.72
C GLU A 45 21.30 -2.87 -11.04
N ARG A 46 21.25 -1.53 -10.98
CA ARG A 46 22.25 -0.73 -10.25
C ARG A 46 22.28 -1.05 -8.76
N PHE A 47 21.13 -1.34 -8.15
CA PHE A 47 21.03 -1.58 -6.70
C PHE A 47 20.83 -3.05 -6.33
N MET A 48 20.19 -3.83 -7.21
CA MET A 48 19.83 -5.22 -6.99
C MET A 48 20.69 -6.19 -7.80
N GLY A 49 21.52 -5.75 -8.75
CA GLY A 49 22.19 -6.66 -9.68
C GLY A 49 21.21 -7.35 -10.65
N LEU A 50 21.65 -8.40 -11.34
CA LEU A 50 20.83 -9.09 -12.33
C LEU A 50 19.86 -10.10 -11.67
N PRO A 51 18.61 -10.20 -12.15
CA PRO A 51 17.59 -11.12 -11.63
C PRO A 51 17.81 -12.56 -12.16
N ASN A 52 19.03 -13.07 -12.13
CA ASN A 52 19.37 -14.42 -12.60
C ASN A 52 20.03 -15.27 -11.51
N TYR A 53 20.01 -16.59 -11.70
CA TYR A 53 20.52 -17.55 -10.71
C TYR A 53 22.00 -17.38 -10.39
N SER A 54 22.79 -16.82 -11.30
CA SER A 54 24.22 -16.58 -11.12
C SER A 54 24.55 -15.29 -10.36
N ASP A 55 23.57 -14.41 -10.15
CA ASP A 55 23.77 -13.11 -9.50
C ASP A 55 22.83 -12.94 -8.29
N ASN A 56 21.68 -12.27 -8.43
CA ASN A 56 20.83 -11.93 -7.28
C ASN A 56 19.38 -12.44 -7.34
N PHE A 57 19.10 -13.57 -7.98
CA PHE A 57 17.75 -14.14 -8.05
C PHE A 57 17.01 -14.18 -6.70
N ARG A 58 17.69 -14.62 -5.62
CA ARG A 58 17.10 -14.69 -4.27
C ARG A 58 16.77 -13.31 -3.69
N GLY A 59 17.56 -12.29 -3.99
CA GLY A 59 17.29 -10.92 -3.53
C GLY A 59 16.01 -10.36 -4.16
N TYR A 60 15.78 -10.64 -5.45
CA TYR A 60 14.53 -10.29 -6.11
C TYR A 60 13.33 -11.02 -5.50
N GLU A 61 13.41 -12.34 -5.26
CA GLU A 61 12.34 -13.10 -4.59
C GLU A 61 12.03 -12.57 -3.18
N GLN A 62 13.06 -12.26 -2.39
CA GLN A 62 12.88 -11.79 -1.01
C GLN A 62 12.30 -10.38 -0.93
N ALA A 63 12.62 -9.54 -1.92
CA ALA A 63 12.16 -8.17 -2.05
C ALA A 63 10.79 -8.05 -2.75
N ASP A 64 10.16 -9.14 -3.15
CA ASP A 64 8.80 -9.14 -3.66
C ASP A 64 7.79 -8.96 -2.51
N VAL A 65 7.01 -7.87 -2.51
CA VAL A 65 5.99 -7.62 -1.47
C VAL A 65 4.76 -8.51 -1.62
N THR A 66 4.60 -9.15 -2.78
CA THR A 66 3.50 -10.07 -3.10
C THR A 66 3.83 -11.52 -2.76
N ARG A 67 5.04 -11.80 -2.23
CA ARG A 67 5.38 -13.14 -1.76
C ARG A 67 4.53 -13.55 -0.57
N LYS A 68 4.30 -14.87 -0.46
CA LYS A 68 3.38 -15.49 0.51
C LYS A 68 3.57 -14.98 1.94
N GLU A 69 4.80 -14.90 2.43
CA GLU A 69 5.06 -14.56 3.83
C GLU A 69 4.76 -13.09 4.16
N ILE A 70 4.83 -12.19 3.17
CA ILE A 70 4.43 -10.78 3.35
C ILE A 70 2.91 -10.67 3.31
N LEU A 71 2.27 -11.28 2.31
CA LEU A 71 0.82 -11.26 2.17
C LEU A 71 0.11 -11.87 3.39
N ASP A 72 0.60 -13.00 3.90
CA ASP A 72 0.01 -13.66 5.06
C ASP A 72 0.03 -12.73 6.30
N LYS A 73 1.01 -11.83 6.43
CA LYS A 73 1.07 -10.82 7.51
C LYS A 73 0.22 -9.58 7.28
N LEU A 74 -0.18 -9.31 6.03
CA LEU A 74 -1.11 -8.22 5.70
C LEU A 74 -2.58 -8.59 5.92
N ARG A 75 -2.90 -9.88 6.15
CA ARG A 75 -4.27 -10.39 6.29
C ARG A 75 -5.11 -9.63 7.32
N ASP A 76 -4.51 -9.31 8.45
CA ASP A 76 -5.20 -8.68 9.58
C ASP A 76 -4.95 -7.15 9.63
N LYS A 77 -4.39 -6.58 8.56
CA LYS A 77 -4.07 -5.15 8.46
C LYS A 77 -5.03 -4.44 7.52
N LYS A 78 -5.45 -3.23 7.87
CA LYS A 78 -6.18 -2.34 6.95
C LYS A 78 -5.18 -1.60 6.07
N PHE A 79 -5.37 -1.62 4.75
CA PHE A 79 -4.56 -0.79 3.86
C PHE A 79 -5.31 -0.37 2.60
N LEU A 80 -4.82 0.72 2.00
CA LEU A 80 -5.31 1.32 0.78
C LEU A 80 -4.22 1.31 -0.30
N LEU A 81 -4.54 0.74 -1.47
CA LEU A 81 -3.73 0.85 -2.68
C LEU A 81 -4.22 2.02 -3.52
N ILE A 82 -3.31 2.86 -4.01
CA ILE A 82 -3.63 3.96 -4.94
C ILE A 82 -2.72 3.87 -6.16
N HIS A 83 -3.25 4.00 -7.38
CA HIS A 83 -2.43 4.04 -8.59
C HIS A 83 -3.14 4.73 -9.77
N GLY A 84 -2.38 5.43 -10.61
CA GLY A 84 -2.82 5.93 -11.92
C GLY A 84 -2.64 4.88 -13.03
N THR A 85 -3.60 4.77 -13.96
CA THR A 85 -3.52 3.75 -15.03
C THR A 85 -2.50 4.09 -16.11
N ALA A 86 -2.10 5.36 -16.24
CA ALA A 86 -1.13 5.83 -17.22
C ALA A 86 0.27 6.09 -16.61
N ASP A 87 0.58 5.48 -15.46
CA ASP A 87 1.92 5.57 -14.86
C ASP A 87 2.97 4.88 -15.75
N THR A 88 3.89 5.69 -16.27
CA THR A 88 5.02 5.25 -17.11
C THR A 88 6.32 5.05 -16.33
N ASN A 89 6.35 5.35 -15.03
CA ASN A 89 7.51 5.20 -14.16
C ASN A 89 7.39 3.92 -13.30
N VAL A 90 6.36 3.84 -12.45
CA VAL A 90 5.98 2.59 -11.78
C VAL A 90 4.77 2.07 -12.52
N HIS A 91 4.94 1.17 -13.48
CA HIS A 91 3.80 0.72 -14.28
C HIS A 91 2.64 0.20 -13.44
N PHE A 92 1.40 0.51 -13.85
CA PHE A 92 0.19 0.05 -13.17
C PHE A 92 0.12 -1.48 -12.95
N GLN A 93 0.86 -2.25 -13.76
CA GLN A 93 1.12 -3.68 -13.56
C GLN A 93 1.54 -4.03 -12.12
N HIS A 94 2.29 -3.17 -11.44
CA HIS A 94 2.70 -3.40 -10.06
C HIS A 94 1.50 -3.55 -9.11
N THR A 95 0.57 -2.60 -9.15
CA THR A 95 -0.65 -2.64 -8.34
C THR A 95 -1.57 -3.76 -8.79
N LEU A 96 -1.76 -3.96 -10.09
CA LEU A 96 -2.57 -5.07 -10.59
C LEU A 96 -2.07 -6.44 -10.11
N HIS A 97 -0.76 -6.65 -10.12
CA HIS A 97 -0.19 -7.89 -9.61
C HIS A 97 -0.39 -8.02 -8.10
N PHE A 98 -0.17 -6.95 -7.34
CA PHE A 98 -0.39 -6.96 -5.89
C PHE A 98 -1.86 -7.28 -5.55
N SER A 99 -2.81 -6.58 -6.18
CA SER A 99 -4.25 -6.80 -6.02
C SER A 99 -4.64 -8.23 -6.40
N LYS A 100 -4.10 -8.77 -7.50
CA LYS A 100 -4.32 -10.17 -7.90
C LYS A 100 -3.87 -11.16 -6.82
N GLU A 101 -2.67 -11.01 -6.28
CA GLU A 101 -2.16 -11.95 -5.27
C GLU A 101 -2.89 -11.83 -3.92
N LEU A 102 -3.32 -10.62 -3.54
CA LEU A 102 -4.20 -10.40 -2.39
C LEU A 102 -5.55 -11.12 -2.55
N ILE A 103 -6.18 -10.99 -3.74
CA ILE A 103 -7.43 -11.66 -4.08
C ILE A 103 -7.25 -13.19 -4.04
N ASN A 104 -6.17 -13.72 -4.64
CA ASN A 104 -5.86 -15.16 -4.61
C ASN A 104 -5.74 -15.71 -3.17
N LYS A 105 -5.34 -14.86 -2.22
CA LYS A 105 -5.19 -15.19 -0.79
C LYS A 105 -6.44 -14.93 0.04
N GLY A 106 -7.49 -14.37 -0.56
CA GLY A 106 -8.70 -13.95 0.16
C GLY A 106 -8.41 -12.88 1.20
N ILE A 107 -7.49 -11.96 0.91
CA ILE A 107 -7.18 -10.81 1.78
C ILE A 107 -7.98 -9.61 1.27
N THR A 108 -8.72 -8.96 2.15
CA THR A 108 -9.50 -7.76 1.83
C THR A 108 -8.64 -6.51 1.92
N PHE A 109 -8.83 -5.58 0.98
CA PHE A 109 -8.12 -4.30 0.92
C PHE A 109 -9.00 -3.24 0.28
N LYS A 110 -8.63 -1.97 0.42
CA LYS A 110 -9.22 -0.87 -0.33
C LYS A 110 -8.30 -0.52 -1.50
N GLU A 111 -8.88 -0.13 -2.63
CA GLU A 111 -8.13 0.26 -3.83
C GLU A 111 -8.80 1.47 -4.48
N GLN A 112 -8.01 2.47 -4.84
CA GLN A 112 -8.44 3.64 -5.60
C GLN A 112 -7.57 3.77 -6.85
N ILE A 113 -8.21 3.68 -8.01
CA ILE A 113 -7.55 3.79 -9.30
C ILE A 113 -7.93 5.13 -9.95
N TYR A 114 -6.95 5.78 -10.56
CA TYR A 114 -7.15 7.01 -11.32
C TYR A 114 -6.89 6.77 -12.80
N ALA A 115 -7.95 6.90 -13.61
CA ALA A 115 -7.87 6.72 -15.05
C ALA A 115 -7.04 7.86 -15.69
N ASP A 116 -6.18 7.48 -16.63
CA ASP A 116 -5.32 8.38 -17.43
C ASP A 116 -4.32 9.24 -16.64
N GLU A 117 -4.20 9.01 -15.33
CA GLU A 117 -3.20 9.68 -14.49
C GLU A 117 -1.86 8.96 -14.52
N GLY A 118 -0.79 9.76 -14.57
CA GLY A 118 0.58 9.29 -14.47
C GLY A 118 1.01 9.04 -13.03
N ASN A 119 2.33 8.84 -12.83
CA ASN A 119 2.91 8.62 -11.51
C ASN A 119 2.55 9.73 -10.51
N ASP A 120 2.58 10.99 -10.96
CA ASP A 120 2.37 12.16 -10.10
C ASP A 120 0.95 12.37 -9.62
N LEU A 121 -0.04 11.72 -10.24
CA LEU A 121 -1.46 11.87 -9.92
C LEU A 121 -1.87 13.35 -9.90
N SER A 122 -1.19 14.19 -10.69
CA SER A 122 -1.29 15.64 -10.60
C SER A 122 -2.68 16.16 -10.94
N GLY A 123 -3.40 15.51 -11.86
CA GLY A 123 -4.76 15.89 -12.26
C GLY A 123 -5.84 15.54 -11.23
N VAL A 124 -5.51 14.74 -10.23
CA VAL A 124 -6.46 14.20 -9.23
C VAL A 124 -6.02 14.42 -7.79
N THR A 125 -5.05 15.32 -7.57
CA THR A 125 -4.42 15.54 -6.26
C THR A 125 -5.43 15.77 -5.12
N GLU A 126 -6.44 16.60 -5.34
CA GLU A 126 -7.48 16.90 -4.34
C GLU A 126 -8.28 15.64 -3.97
N HIS A 127 -8.76 14.90 -4.98
CA HIS A 127 -9.49 13.66 -4.75
C HIS A 127 -8.61 12.58 -4.10
N MET A 128 -7.33 12.50 -4.49
CA MET A 128 -6.36 11.59 -3.89
C MET A 128 -6.20 11.84 -2.39
N TYR A 129 -5.91 13.09 -1.99
CA TYR A 129 -5.76 13.41 -0.57
C TYR A 129 -7.07 13.22 0.20
N GLY A 130 -8.23 13.61 -0.35
CA GLY A 130 -9.53 13.35 0.29
C GLY A 130 -9.82 11.86 0.47
N THR A 131 -9.42 11.00 -0.49
CA THR A 131 -9.52 9.54 -0.35
C THR A 131 -8.61 9.02 0.76
N MET A 132 -7.40 9.56 0.87
CA MET A 132 -6.44 9.19 1.92
C MET A 132 -6.93 9.62 3.30
N GLU A 133 -7.52 10.81 3.43
CA GLU A 133 -8.13 11.31 4.66
C GLU A 133 -9.31 10.44 5.10
N ALA A 134 -10.24 10.16 4.19
CA ALA A 134 -11.38 9.28 4.48
C ALA A 134 -10.94 7.87 4.91
N PHE A 135 -9.86 7.35 4.32
CA PHE A 135 -9.27 6.09 4.76
C PHE A 135 -8.61 6.19 6.14
N ALA A 136 -7.90 7.28 6.42
CA ALA A 136 -7.27 7.51 7.72
C ALA A 136 -8.33 7.59 8.83
N ASP A 137 -9.46 8.26 8.57
CA ASP A 137 -10.57 8.36 9.51
C ASP A 137 -11.16 6.98 9.85
N ASP A 138 -11.44 6.16 8.83
CA ASP A 138 -11.90 4.76 8.98
C ASP A 138 -10.86 3.85 9.67
N CYS A 139 -9.57 4.15 9.50
CA CYS A 139 -8.51 3.39 10.13
C CYS A 139 -8.43 3.65 11.63
N PHE A 140 -8.49 4.92 12.02
CA PHE A 140 -8.34 5.33 13.41
C PHE A 140 -9.64 5.31 14.21
N ASP A 141 -10.77 5.08 13.54
CA ASP A 141 -12.07 4.97 14.20
C ASP A 141 -12.34 6.24 15.03
N PHE A 142 -12.00 7.40 14.45
CA PHE A 142 -12.36 8.68 15.06
C PHE A 142 -13.87 8.64 15.21
N MET A 143 -14.33 8.54 16.47
CA MET A 143 -15.75 8.46 16.79
C MET A 143 -16.51 9.43 15.91
N ASN A 144 -17.47 8.90 15.14
CA ASN A 144 -18.44 9.75 14.49
C ASN A 144 -18.98 10.71 15.56
N PHE A 145 -19.14 11.98 15.22
CA PHE A 145 -19.66 13.00 16.14
C PHE A 145 -20.96 12.54 16.82
N ASP A 146 -21.76 11.73 16.10
CA ASP A 146 -22.96 11.06 16.60
C ASP A 146 -22.74 10.09 17.77
N ASP A 147 -21.60 9.42 17.85
CA ASP A 147 -21.26 8.52 18.95
C ASP A 147 -20.70 9.31 20.16
N TRP A 148 -20.08 10.47 19.92
CA TRP A 148 -19.70 11.41 20.99
C TRP A 148 -20.94 12.00 21.70
N ASP A 149 -21.97 12.38 20.92
CA ASP A 149 -23.22 12.86 21.48
C ASP A 149 -23.97 11.76 22.23
N LYS A 150 -23.98 10.51 21.74
CA LYS A 150 -24.57 9.37 22.47
C LYS A 150 -23.80 9.03 23.75
N ALA A 151 -22.48 9.11 23.74
CA ALA A 151 -21.65 8.88 24.92
C ALA A 151 -21.90 9.95 26.01
N ASN A 152 -22.08 11.21 25.60
CA ASN A 152 -22.46 12.30 26.50
C ASN A 152 -23.91 12.21 26.98
N PHE A 153 -24.84 11.72 26.16
CA PHE A 153 -26.25 11.55 26.52
C PHE A 153 -26.48 10.39 27.51
N LEU A 154 -25.65 9.35 27.46
CA LEU A 154 -25.72 8.20 28.37
C LEU A 154 -25.04 8.43 29.73
N GLY A 155 -24.50 9.63 29.98
CA GLY A 155 -24.06 10.06 31.32
C GLY A 155 -22.89 9.27 31.90
N ILE A 156 -22.12 8.53 31.10
CA ILE A 156 -20.92 7.84 31.56
C ILE A 156 -19.79 8.87 31.64
N LYS A 157 -19.77 9.62 32.75
CA LYS A 157 -18.59 10.38 33.16
C LYS A 157 -17.51 9.39 33.61
N THR A 158 -16.29 9.62 33.15
CA THR A 158 -15.03 9.03 33.63
C THR A 158 -14.93 9.00 35.15
#